data_AF-A0A2V9JSS9-F1
#
_entry.id   AF-A0A2V9JSS9-F1
#
_cell.length_a   1.000
_cell.length_b   1.000
_cell.length_c   1.000
_cell.angle_alpha   90.00
_cell.angle_beta   90.00
_cell.angle_gamma   90.00
#
_symmetry.space_group_name_H-M   'P 1'
#
loop_
_entity.id
_entity.type
_entity.pdbx_description
1 polymer ?
#
loop_
_entity_poly.entity_id
_entity_poly.type
_entity_poly.pdbx_seq_one_letter_code
_entity_poly.pdbx_strand_id
1 'polypeptide(L)' 'MFEISVEYAFAAGHALRGYKGKCENVHGHNYKVGVTVAGDQLNSIGLLMDFAAPAPSPRSARRGFDSLGN' A
#
# COMPACT_ATOMS: atom_id res chain seq x y z
N MET A 1 -20.58 4.41 12.08
CA MET A 1 -19.40 3.80 11.45
C MET A 1 -19.47 4.02 9.95
N PHE A 2 -18.55 4.79 9.40
CA PHE A 2 -18.34 5.00 7.97
C PHE A 2 -16.99 4.44 7.57
N GLU A 3 -16.88 3.92 6.35
CA GLU A 3 -15.64 3.41 5.80
C GLU A 3 -15.48 3.85 4.35
N ILE A 4 -14.24 4.11 3.97
CA ILE A 4 -13.84 4.30 2.57
C ILE A 4 -12.62 3.42 2.30
N SER A 5 -12.59 2.81 1.11
CA SER A 5 -11.48 1.93 0.70
C SER A 5 -10.97 2.33 -0.68
N VAL A 6 -9.66 2.21 -0.87
CA VAL A 6 -8.99 2.43 -2.17
C VAL A 6 -7.98 1.31 -2.44
N GLU A 7 -7.94 0.83 -3.68
CA GLU A 7 -6.98 -0.17 -4.15
C GLU A 7 -5.92 0.50 -5.03
N TYR A 8 -4.67 0.13 -4.81
CA TYR A 8 -3.52 0.50 -5.64
C TYR A 8 -2.84 -0.76 -6.16
N ALA A 9 -2.29 -0.68 -7.38
CA ALA A 9 -1.49 -1.75 -7.95
C ALA A 9 -0.08 -1.25 -8.31
N PHE A 10 0.94 -2.08 -8.07
CA PHE A 10 2.30 -1.80 -8.52
C PHE A 10 3.09 -3.10 -8.75
N ALA A 11 4.06 -3.04 -9.67
CA ALA A 11 5.03 -4.11 -9.87
C ALA A 11 6.31 -3.80 -9.06
N ALA A 12 6.83 -4.80 -8.36
CA ALA A 12 8.11 -4.74 -7.66
C ALA A 12 8.78 -6.13 -7.57
N GLY A 13 10.11 -6.13 -7.42
CA GLY A 13 10.93 -7.31 -7.14
C GLY A 13 11.35 -7.39 -5.68
N HIS A 14 11.52 -8.60 -5.13
CA HIS A 14 11.99 -8.82 -3.76
C HIS A 14 12.68 -10.18 -3.57
N ALA A 15 13.27 -10.39 -2.39
CA ALA A 15 13.85 -11.65 -1.94
C ALA A 15 13.66 -11.81 -0.42
N LEU A 16 13.28 -13.02 0.03
CA LEU A 16 13.09 -13.33 1.45
C LEU A 16 14.38 -13.90 2.06
N ARG A 17 15.11 -13.08 2.81
CA ARG A 17 16.38 -13.47 3.44
C ARG A 17 16.15 -14.56 4.49
N GLY A 18 16.91 -15.66 4.44
CA GLY A 18 16.87 -16.74 5.43
C GLY A 18 15.68 -17.70 5.28
N TYR A 19 14.92 -17.59 4.20
CA TYR A 19 13.73 -18.42 3.95
C TYR A 19 14.09 -19.87 3.55
N LYS A 20 15.32 -20.14 3.08
CA LYS A 20 15.81 -21.48 2.67
C LYS A 20 14.88 -22.18 1.68
N GLY A 21 14.31 -21.42 0.75
CA GLY A 21 13.30 -21.87 -0.20
C GLY A 21 13.29 -21.01 -1.47
N LYS A 22 12.37 -21.32 -2.40
CA LYS A 22 12.35 -20.66 -3.73
C LYS A 22 12.25 -19.13 -3.69
N CYS A 23 11.64 -18.58 -2.64
CA CYS A 23 11.46 -17.14 -2.45
C CYS A 23 12.70 -16.42 -1.88
N GLU A 24 13.77 -17.14 -1.55
CA GLU A 24 15.05 -16.55 -1.13
C GLU A 24 15.83 -15.93 -2.29
N ASN A 25 15.57 -16.39 -3.51
CA ASN A 25 16.09 -15.78 -4.73
C ASN A 25 15.26 -14.54 -5.11
N VAL A 26 15.88 -13.59 -5.82
CA VAL A 26 15.20 -12.42 -6.37
C VAL A 26 14.12 -12.86 -7.36
N HIS A 27 12.90 -12.39 -7.14
CA HIS A 27 11.73 -12.60 -7.99
C HIS A 27 10.79 -11.39 -7.88
N GLY A 28 9.71 -11.36 -8.65
CA GLY A 28 8.80 -10.21 -8.67
C GLY A 28 7.33 -10.57 -8.72
N HIS A 29 6.50 -9.61 -8.32
CA HIS A 29 5.05 -9.71 -8.28
C HIS A 29 4.39 -8.44 -8.77
N ASN A 30 3.14 -8.57 -9.20
CA ASN A 30 2.21 -7.47 -9.36
C ASN A 30 1.38 -7.37 -8.06
N TYR A 31 1.80 -6.47 -7.17
CA TYR A 31 1.14 -6.26 -5.88
C TYR A 31 -0.15 -5.48 -6.05
N LYS A 32 -1.13 -5.84 -5.22
CA LYS A 32 -2.34 -5.06 -4.96
C LYS A 32 -2.35 -4.68 -3.49
N VAL A 33 -2.60 -3.41 -3.19
CA VAL A 33 -2.65 -2.88 -1.83
C VAL A 33 -3.99 -2.18 -1.65
N GLY A 34 -4.78 -2.68 -0.72
CA GLY A 34 -5.99 -2.02 -0.23
C GLY A 34 -5.68 -1.14 0.98
N VAL A 35 -6.19 0.09 0.98
CA VAL A 35 -6.17 1.00 2.13
C VAL A 35 -7.60 1.30 2.50
N THR A 36 -7.97 1.00 3.75
CA THR A 36 -9.29 1.28 4.31
C THR A 36 -9.15 2.29 5.44
N VAL A 37 -9.98 3.33 5.41
CA VAL A 37 -10.09 4.34 6.46
C VAL A 37 -11.49 4.22 7.06
N ALA A 38 -11.55 4.07 8.37
CA ALA A 38 -12.80 3.97 9.14
C ALA A 38 -12.92 5.18 10.10
N GLY A 39 -14.15 5.62 10.34
CA GLY A 39 -14.43 6.66 11.33
C GLY A 39 -15.92 6.76 11.70
N ASP A 40 -16.19 7.36 12.85
CA ASP A 40 -17.56 7.46 13.39
C ASP A 40 -18.33 8.68 12.88
N GLN A 41 -17.63 9.69 12.38
CA GLN A 41 -18.22 10.95 11.93
C GLN A 41 -17.63 11.39 10.59
N LEU A 42 -18.45 12.14 9.85
CA LEU A 42 -18.05 12.81 8.62
C LEU A 42 -17.70 14.27 8.94
N ASN A 43 -16.86 14.89 8.12
CA ASN A 43 -16.56 16.31 8.24
C ASN A 43 -17.78 17.18 7.84
N SER A 44 -17.62 18.51 7.91
CA SER A 44 -18.71 19.47 7.67
C SER A 44 -19.32 19.43 6.26
N ILE A 45 -18.65 18.80 5.30
CA ILE A 45 -19.13 18.63 3.92
C ILE A 45 -19.53 17.18 3.62
N GLY A 46 -19.60 16.31 4.64
CA GLY A 46 -20.05 14.93 4.49
C GLY A 46 -19.00 13.95 3.97
N LEU A 47 -17.71 14.26 4.05
CA LEU A 47 -16.63 13.36 3.66
C LEU A 47 -15.96 12.74 4.89
N LEU A 48 -15.60 11.45 4.79
CA LEU A 48 -14.76 10.79 5.79
C LEU A 48 -13.29 11.22 5.63
N MET A 49 -12.82 11.29 4.38
CA MET A 49 -11.49 11.81 4.02
C MET A 49 -11.51 12.21 2.54
N ASP A 50 -10.77 13.25 2.17
CA ASP A 50 -10.55 13.64 0.78
C ASP A 50 -9.33 12.88 0.21
N PHE A 51 -9.53 12.15 -0.89
CA PHE A 51 -8.47 11.43 -1.59
C PHE A 51 -7.58 12.33 -2.46
N ALA A 52 -7.99 13.58 -2.74
CA ALA A 52 -7.24 14.57 -3.50
C ALA A 52 -6.30 15.45 -2.65
N ALA A 53 -6.60 15.61 -1.35
CA ALA A 53 -5.65 16.06 -0.33
C ALA A 53 -4.45 15.08 -0.31
N PRO A 54 -3.26 15.40 0.27
CA PRO A 54 -2.13 14.48 0.29
C PRO A 54 -2.46 13.24 1.13
N ALA A 55 -3.23 12.32 0.55
CA ALA A 55 -3.24 10.93 0.93
C ALA A 55 -1.78 10.48 1.01
N PRO A 56 -1.44 9.51 1.87
CA PRO A 56 -0.15 8.86 1.78
C PRO A 56 -0.01 8.33 0.35
N SER A 57 0.69 9.08 -0.50
CA SER A 57 0.73 8.76 -1.92
C SER A 57 1.32 7.35 -2.04
N PRO A 58 0.81 6.47 -2.90
CA PRO A 58 1.39 5.13 -3.08
C PRO A 58 2.88 5.17 -3.40
N ARG A 59 3.39 6.31 -3.89
CA ARG A 59 4.81 6.59 -4.09
C ARG A 59 5.65 6.45 -2.81
N SER A 60 5.14 6.78 -1.61
CA SER A 60 5.89 6.57 -0.37
C SER A 60 5.86 5.09 0.05
N ALA A 61 4.73 4.41 -0.10
CA ALA A 61 4.63 2.96 0.15
C ALA A 61 5.52 2.14 -0.80
N ARG A 62 5.65 2.57 -2.06
CA ARG A 62 6.51 1.93 -3.06
C ARG A 62 8.00 1.97 -2.68
N ARG A 63 8.47 3.04 -2.03
CA ARG A 63 9.87 3.12 -1.56
C ARG A 63 10.23 2.04 -0.55
N GLY A 64 9.29 1.60 0.29
CA GLY A 64 9.54 0.50 1.24
C GLY A 64 9.71 -0.86 0.56
N PHE A 65 9.08 -1.06 -0.61
CA PHE A 65 9.22 -2.28 -1.41
C PHE A 65 10.42 -2.22 -2.35
N ASP A 66 10.69 -1.08 -2.98
CA ASP A 66 11.81 -0.90 -3.92
C ASP A 66 13.19 -0.95 -3.22
N SER A 67 13.27 -0.69 -1.90
CA SER A 67 14.53 -0.61 -1.13
C SER A 67 14.97 -1.92 -0.46
N LEU A 68 14.25 -3.03 -0.63
CA LEU A 68 14.71 -4.35 -0.16
C LEU A 68 15.78 -4.99 -1.07
N GLY A 69 16.19 -4.28 -2.13
CA GLY A 69 17.29 -4.63 -3.02
C GLY A 69 18.42 -3.60 -2.98
N ASN A 70 19.21 -3.61 -1.90
CA ASN A 70 20.66 -3.46 -1.94
C ASN A 70 21.26 -4.18 -0.72
#